data_AF-A0A1Q7ACD2-F1
#
_entry.id   AF-A0A1Q7ACD2-F1
#
_cell.length_a   1.000
_cell.length_b   1.000
_cell.length_c   1.000
_cell.angle_alpha   90.00
_cell.angle_beta   90.00
_cell.angle_gamma   90.00
#
_symmetry.space_group_name_H-M   'P 1'
#
loop_
_entity.id
_entity.type
_entity.pdbx_description
1 polymer ?
#
loop_
_entity_poly.entity_id
_entity_poly.type
_entity_poly.pdbx_seq_one_letter_code
_entity_poly.pdbx_strand_id
1 'polypeptide(L)'
;MSIQPFTINIPQATLEDLRERLARTRWPDEVEGAGWDYGTNVGYLKELVDYWQHTFDWRAQEAKLNQYAQFRADIDGVGIHFIHERGKGPDPTPLLLLHGWPDSFYRYHKVIPRLSDPASYGGNPADSFDVIVPSLPGFGFSDRPSARGATSIRTAELLARLMTEVLGYQKYAVAGGDIGSRVTRLLALAHPESLVGMHLTDIGFPGEIAFPPDVSNPSATEQQFLGSVAGWFFQEGGYIMIQSTRPQTISYPLNDSPVGLAGWLVEKFRAWSDCGGDV
;
A
#
# COMPACT_ATOMS: atom_id res chain seq x y z
N MET A 1 -11.86 -15.65 -17.68
CA MET A 1 -12.01 -15.13 -16.31
C MET A 1 -13.12 -14.08 -16.31
N SER A 2 -13.95 -13.99 -15.27
CA SER A 2 -15.04 -13.01 -15.22
C SER A 2 -14.65 -11.81 -14.34
N ILE A 3 -14.82 -10.61 -14.87
CA ILE A 3 -14.74 -9.36 -14.12
C ILE A 3 -16.13 -9.04 -13.58
N GLN A 4 -16.21 -8.72 -12.29
CA GLN A 4 -17.46 -8.32 -11.62
C GLN A 4 -17.30 -6.91 -11.06
N PRO A 5 -18.26 -5.99 -11.29
CA PRO A 5 -18.28 -4.71 -10.58
C PRO A 5 -18.25 -4.90 -9.07
N PHE A 6 -17.54 -4.02 -8.39
CA PHE A 6 -17.39 -4.03 -6.94
C PHE A 6 -17.82 -2.69 -6.35
N THR A 7 -18.50 -2.74 -5.22
CA THR A 7 -18.89 -1.55 -4.47
C THR A 7 -18.59 -1.82 -3.00
N ILE A 8 -17.84 -0.91 -2.38
CA ILE A 8 -17.55 -0.98 -0.95
C ILE A 8 -18.87 -0.72 -0.22
N ASN A 9 -19.27 -1.68 0.60
CA ASN A 9 -20.47 -1.57 1.42
C ASN A 9 -20.23 -2.26 2.75
N ILE A 10 -19.66 -1.51 3.70
CA ILE A 10 -19.35 -2.02 5.03
C ILE A 10 -20.65 -2.09 5.85
N PRO A 11 -21.01 -3.25 6.43
CA PRO A 11 -22.20 -3.39 7.25
C PRO A 11 -22.20 -2.41 8.43
N GLN A 12 -23.37 -1.86 8.74
CA GLN A 12 -23.51 -0.90 9.84
C GLN A 12 -23.06 -1.48 11.19
N ALA A 13 -23.35 -2.77 11.44
CA ALA A 13 -22.91 -3.49 12.62
C ALA A 13 -21.37 -3.54 12.77
N THR A 14 -20.61 -3.54 11.68
CA THR A 14 -19.14 -3.48 11.73
C THR A 14 -18.65 -2.12 12.22
N LEU A 15 -19.33 -1.03 11.81
CA LEU A 15 -18.98 0.32 12.27
C LEU A 15 -19.37 0.54 13.74
N GLU A 16 -20.46 -0.08 14.18
CA GLU A 16 -20.89 -0.07 15.58
C GLU A 16 -19.93 -0.84 16.48
N ASP A 17 -19.53 -2.07 16.10
CA ASP A 17 -18.49 -2.84 16.81
C ASP A 17 -17.17 -2.05 16.90
N LEU A 18 -16.74 -1.41 15.80
CA LEU A 18 -15.56 -0.55 15.80
C LEU A 18 -15.68 0.56 16.86
N ARG A 19 -16.79 1.32 16.87
CA ARG A 19 -17.02 2.41 17.84
C ARG A 19 -17.02 1.90 19.27
N GLU A 20 -17.65 0.76 19.54
CA GLU A 20 -17.67 0.15 20.87
C GLU A 20 -16.28 -0.31 21.34
N ARG A 21 -15.43 -0.79 20.43
CA ARG A 21 -14.06 -1.18 20.75
C ARG A 21 -13.18 0.04 21.02
N LEU A 22 -13.31 1.11 20.24
CA LEU A 22 -12.60 2.38 20.48
C LEU A 22 -12.97 2.95 21.85
N ALA A 23 -14.26 2.99 22.19
CA ALA A 23 -14.76 3.50 23.47
C ALA A 23 -14.27 2.72 24.70
N ARG A 24 -13.92 1.44 24.53
CA ARG A 24 -13.47 0.52 25.59
C ARG A 24 -11.96 0.29 25.59
N THR A 25 -11.20 1.16 24.92
CA THR A 25 -9.75 1.04 24.84
C THR A 25 -9.12 1.09 26.23
N ARG A 26 -8.31 0.07 26.54
CA ARG A 26 -7.43 0.07 27.71
C ARG A 26 -6.06 0.59 27.31
N TRP A 27 -5.77 1.83 27.69
CA TRP A 27 -4.53 2.52 27.35
C TRP A 27 -3.33 1.96 28.13
N PRO A 28 -2.14 1.83 27.49
CA PRO A 28 -0.90 1.53 28.20
C PRO A 28 -0.36 2.75 28.94
N ASP A 29 0.58 2.52 29.86
CA ASP A 29 1.43 3.56 30.42
C ASP A 29 2.50 3.99 29.41
N GLU A 30 3.10 5.17 29.61
CA GLU A 30 4.18 5.72 28.76
C GLU A 30 5.34 6.19 29.62
N VAL A 31 6.58 6.06 29.11
CA VAL A 31 7.77 6.60 29.76
C VAL A 31 7.79 8.12 29.60
N GLU A 32 7.87 8.85 30.71
CA GLU A 32 7.88 10.32 30.69
C GLU A 32 9.03 10.87 29.83
N GLY A 33 8.70 11.79 28.93
CA GLY A 33 9.67 12.44 28.04
C GLY A 33 10.15 11.61 26.85
N ALA A 34 9.66 10.39 26.63
CA ALA A 34 10.09 9.54 25.52
C ALA A 34 9.56 9.99 24.14
N GLY A 35 8.52 10.82 24.10
CA GLY A 35 7.95 11.32 22.84
C GLY A 35 7.54 10.17 21.90
N TRP A 36 8.25 10.03 20.78
CA TRP A 36 8.08 8.96 19.79
C TRP A 36 9.25 7.97 19.75
N ASP A 37 10.25 8.14 20.60
CA ASP A 37 11.50 7.37 20.54
C ASP A 37 11.27 5.87 20.80
N TYR A 38 10.17 5.52 21.49
CA TYR A 38 9.76 4.14 21.78
C TYR A 38 8.48 3.71 21.05
N GLY A 39 8.13 4.38 19.95
CA GLY A 39 6.99 4.06 19.11
C GLY A 39 5.87 5.10 19.20
N THR A 40 4.63 4.68 18.97
CA THR A 40 3.48 5.59 18.92
C THR A 40 3.30 6.33 20.24
N ASN A 41 3.34 7.66 20.19
CA ASN A 41 3.06 8.49 21.35
C ASN A 41 1.61 8.30 21.83
N VAL A 42 1.41 8.05 23.13
CA VAL A 42 0.09 7.76 23.72
C VAL A 42 -0.83 8.98 23.65
N GLY A 43 -0.30 10.19 23.83
CA GLY A 43 -1.06 11.44 23.71
C GLY A 43 -1.63 11.62 22.31
N TYR A 44 -0.77 11.54 21.30
CA TYR A 44 -1.18 11.61 19.90
C TYR A 44 -2.20 10.51 19.53
N LEU A 45 -1.97 9.27 19.95
CA LEU A 45 -2.90 8.17 19.62
C LEU A 45 -4.28 8.37 20.27
N LYS A 46 -4.35 8.98 21.47
CA LYS A 46 -5.63 9.36 22.08
C LYS A 46 -6.37 10.42 21.26
N GLU A 47 -5.67 11.44 20.77
CA GLU A 47 -6.26 12.47 19.90
C GLU A 47 -6.76 11.88 18.58
N LEU A 48 -5.97 11.00 17.94
CA LEU A 48 -6.38 10.30 16.73
C LEU A 48 -7.61 9.41 16.97
N VAL A 49 -7.64 8.68 18.08
CA VAL A 49 -8.77 7.81 18.43
C VAL A 49 -10.01 8.62 18.77
N ASP A 50 -9.88 9.77 19.43
CA ASP A 50 -10.99 10.70 19.69
C ASP A 50 -11.59 11.19 18.37
N TYR A 51 -10.76 11.66 17.45
CA TYR A 51 -11.20 12.04 16.10
C TYR A 51 -11.87 10.86 15.39
N TRP A 52 -11.27 9.67 15.42
CA TRP A 52 -11.79 8.47 14.76
C TRP A 52 -13.15 8.05 15.31
N GLN A 53 -13.34 8.14 16.62
CA GLN A 53 -14.58 7.75 17.29
C GLN A 53 -15.70 8.77 17.09
N HIS A 54 -15.38 10.06 17.12
CA HIS A 54 -16.38 11.12 17.25
C HIS A 54 -16.59 11.97 16.00
N THR A 55 -15.58 12.05 15.12
CA THR A 55 -15.59 12.99 13.99
C THR A 55 -15.43 12.29 12.63
N PHE A 56 -14.65 11.22 12.55
CA PHE A 56 -14.40 10.52 11.30
C PHE A 56 -15.68 9.89 10.73
N ASP A 57 -16.04 10.31 9.52
CA ASP A 57 -17.19 9.78 8.79
C ASP A 57 -16.75 8.74 7.76
N TRP A 58 -16.86 7.46 8.12
CA TRP A 58 -16.60 6.35 7.21
C TRP A 58 -17.51 6.39 5.98
N ARG A 59 -18.80 6.74 6.12
CA ARG A 59 -19.75 6.72 4.99
C ARG A 59 -19.38 7.78 3.95
N ALA A 60 -18.88 8.93 4.38
CA ALA A 60 -18.32 9.92 3.46
C ALA A 60 -17.09 9.39 2.70
N GLN A 61 -16.18 8.66 3.37
CA GLN A 61 -15.01 8.08 2.70
C GLN A 61 -15.39 6.92 1.77
N GLU A 62 -16.31 6.06 2.20
CA GLU A 62 -16.87 4.97 1.41
C GLU A 62 -17.53 5.50 0.13
N ALA A 63 -18.33 6.57 0.23
CA ALA A 63 -18.94 7.22 -0.92
C ALA A 63 -17.89 7.80 -1.88
N LYS A 64 -16.82 8.43 -1.37
CA LYS A 64 -15.71 8.92 -2.20
C LYS A 64 -14.97 7.80 -2.91
N LEU A 65 -14.66 6.71 -2.21
CA LEU A 65 -13.99 5.55 -2.79
C LEU A 65 -14.84 4.90 -3.89
N ASN A 66 -16.16 4.82 -3.67
CA ASN A 66 -17.11 4.28 -4.65
C ASN A 66 -17.35 5.21 -5.86
N GLN A 67 -16.71 6.39 -5.93
CA GLN A 67 -16.67 7.17 -7.17
C GLN A 67 -15.75 6.55 -8.21
N TYR A 68 -14.79 5.71 -7.78
CA TYR A 68 -13.94 4.97 -8.69
C TYR A 68 -14.63 3.72 -9.23
N ALA A 69 -14.36 3.39 -10.50
CA ALA A 69 -14.75 2.14 -11.12
C ALA A 69 -13.94 0.98 -10.51
N GLN A 70 -14.54 0.30 -9.54
CA GLN A 70 -13.94 -0.84 -8.83
C GLN A 70 -14.49 -2.17 -9.35
N PHE A 71 -13.63 -3.18 -9.35
CA PHE A 71 -13.96 -4.51 -9.84
C PHE A 71 -13.28 -5.58 -8.99
N ARG A 72 -13.78 -6.82 -9.13
CA ARG A 72 -13.10 -8.03 -8.70
C ARG A 72 -12.99 -9.02 -9.86
N ALA A 73 -11.87 -9.72 -9.93
CA ALA A 73 -11.66 -10.84 -10.84
C ALA A 73 -11.11 -12.05 -10.07
N ASP A 74 -11.58 -13.25 -10.38
CA ASP A 74 -10.98 -14.49 -9.91
C ASP A 74 -9.80 -14.86 -10.82
N ILE A 75 -8.61 -14.96 -10.23
CA ILE A 75 -7.37 -15.35 -10.90
C ILE A 75 -6.72 -16.45 -10.06
N ASP A 76 -6.67 -17.67 -10.59
CA ASP A 76 -6.19 -18.88 -9.89
C ASP A 76 -6.86 -19.12 -8.53
N GLY A 77 -8.18 -18.89 -8.44
CA GLY A 77 -8.93 -19.07 -7.21
C GLY A 77 -8.64 -18.01 -6.15
N VAL A 78 -8.06 -16.87 -6.55
CA VAL A 78 -7.86 -15.70 -5.71
C VAL A 78 -8.67 -14.54 -6.29
N GLY A 79 -9.65 -14.05 -5.54
CA GLY A 79 -10.43 -12.87 -5.93
C GLY A 79 -9.64 -11.59 -5.71
N ILE A 80 -9.11 -11.01 -6.78
CA ILE A 80 -8.35 -9.76 -6.79
C ILE A 80 -9.27 -8.58 -7.00
N HIS A 81 -9.30 -7.66 -6.03
CA HIS A 81 -9.92 -6.35 -6.14
C HIS A 81 -8.99 -5.37 -6.84
N PHE A 82 -9.56 -4.51 -7.69
CA PHE A 82 -8.83 -3.42 -8.34
C PHE A 82 -9.74 -2.26 -8.74
N ILE A 83 -9.19 -1.06 -8.75
CA ILE A 83 -9.73 0.09 -9.50
C ILE A 83 -9.28 -0.03 -10.96
N HIS A 84 -10.16 0.29 -11.90
CA HIS A 84 -9.85 0.44 -13.32
C HIS A 84 -10.48 1.72 -13.87
N GLU A 85 -9.72 2.81 -13.84
CA GLU A 85 -10.13 4.11 -14.39
C GLU A 85 -9.61 4.26 -15.82
N ARG A 86 -10.53 4.40 -16.79
CA ARG A 86 -10.16 4.62 -18.19
C ARG A 86 -9.65 6.04 -18.39
N GLY A 87 -8.56 6.17 -19.14
CA GLY A 87 -8.01 7.48 -19.49
C GLY A 87 -8.92 8.26 -20.45
N LYS A 88 -8.88 9.58 -20.38
CA LYS A 88 -9.65 10.51 -21.23
C LYS A 88 -8.83 11.14 -22.35
N GLY A 89 -7.55 10.80 -22.45
CA GLY A 89 -6.67 11.23 -23.55
C GLY A 89 -6.92 10.48 -24.87
N PRO A 90 -6.23 10.87 -25.95
CA PRO A 90 -6.41 10.28 -27.28
C PRO A 90 -5.88 8.83 -27.38
N ASP A 91 -4.85 8.48 -26.61
CA ASP A 91 -4.25 7.14 -26.58
C ASP A 91 -3.71 6.82 -25.17
N PRO A 92 -4.59 6.50 -24.20
CA PRO A 92 -4.16 6.31 -22.82
C PRO A 92 -3.26 5.09 -22.63
N THR A 93 -2.06 5.29 -22.09
CA THR A 93 -1.15 4.18 -21.80
C THR A 93 -1.67 3.37 -20.60
N PRO A 94 -1.75 2.03 -20.65
CA PRO A 94 -2.16 1.26 -19.47
C PRO A 94 -1.09 1.30 -18.38
N LEU A 95 -1.47 1.64 -17.15
CA LEU A 95 -0.57 1.82 -16.02
C LEU A 95 -1.06 1.05 -14.80
N LEU A 96 -0.27 0.06 -14.37
CA LEU A 96 -0.48 -0.71 -13.16
C LEU A 96 0.23 -0.05 -11.97
N LEU A 97 -0.51 0.37 -10.94
CA LEU A 97 0.01 1.05 -9.74
C LEU A 97 -0.05 0.14 -8.52
N LEU A 98 1.12 -0.18 -7.94
CA LEU A 98 1.26 -1.18 -6.88
C LEU A 98 1.64 -0.56 -5.53
N HIS A 99 0.71 -0.68 -4.57
CA HIS A 99 0.94 -0.31 -3.18
C HIS A 99 1.82 -1.34 -2.44
N GLY A 100 2.12 -1.09 -1.17
CA GLY A 100 2.83 -2.01 -0.29
C GLY A 100 2.19 -2.12 1.08
N TRP A 101 3.01 -2.09 2.13
CA TRP A 101 2.64 -2.12 3.53
C TRP A 101 3.35 -0.98 4.27
N PRO A 102 2.70 -0.28 5.21
CA PRO A 102 1.36 -0.49 5.76
C PRO A 102 0.24 0.26 5.01
N ASP A 103 0.42 0.57 3.73
CA ASP A 103 -0.59 1.27 2.94
C ASP A 103 -1.55 0.32 2.18
N SER A 104 -2.34 0.88 1.26
CA SER A 104 -3.31 0.14 0.46
C SER A 104 -3.51 0.81 -0.90
N PHE A 105 -4.40 0.25 -1.73
CA PHE A 105 -4.82 0.85 -3.00
C PHE A 105 -5.22 2.34 -2.86
N TYR A 106 -5.69 2.76 -1.68
CA TYR A 106 -6.05 4.15 -1.38
C TYR A 106 -4.89 5.15 -1.54
N ARG A 107 -3.62 4.70 -1.47
CA ARG A 107 -2.45 5.58 -1.63
C ARG A 107 -2.50 6.41 -2.92
N TYR A 108 -3.15 5.88 -3.94
CA TYR A 108 -3.19 6.49 -5.27
C TYR A 108 -4.41 7.40 -5.51
N HIS A 109 -5.34 7.55 -4.56
CA HIS A 109 -6.59 8.30 -4.80
C HIS A 109 -6.37 9.72 -5.36
N LYS A 110 -5.33 10.44 -4.90
CA LYS A 110 -5.02 11.80 -5.40
C LYS A 110 -4.42 11.83 -6.79
N VAL A 111 -3.75 10.75 -7.22
CA VAL A 111 -3.04 10.70 -8.51
C VAL A 111 -3.85 10.03 -9.60
N ILE A 112 -4.76 9.11 -9.27
CA ILE A 112 -5.66 8.45 -10.23
C ILE A 112 -6.31 9.47 -11.19
N PRO A 113 -7.03 10.52 -10.74
CA PRO A 113 -7.71 11.43 -11.66
C PRO A 113 -6.76 12.32 -12.44
N ARG A 114 -5.54 12.56 -11.94
CA ARG A 114 -4.51 13.35 -12.64
C ARG A 114 -3.84 12.56 -13.76
N LEU A 115 -3.71 11.24 -13.57
CA LEU A 115 -3.16 10.32 -14.56
C LEU A 115 -4.20 9.95 -15.62
N SER A 116 -5.45 9.71 -15.22
CA SER A 116 -6.50 9.36 -16.19
C SER A 116 -7.00 10.57 -16.99
N ASP A 117 -7.06 11.76 -16.38
CA ASP A 117 -7.57 12.98 -17.01
C ASP A 117 -6.63 14.19 -16.81
N PRO A 118 -5.39 14.14 -17.32
CA PRO A 118 -4.40 15.20 -17.09
C PRO A 118 -4.88 16.58 -17.57
N ALA A 119 -5.70 16.65 -18.62
CA ALA A 119 -6.24 17.89 -19.18
C ALA A 119 -7.03 18.70 -18.14
N SER A 120 -7.89 18.03 -17.35
CA SER A 120 -8.66 18.66 -16.28
C SER A 120 -7.80 19.19 -15.12
N TYR A 121 -6.51 18.83 -15.08
CA TYR A 121 -5.54 19.27 -14.07
C TYR A 121 -4.39 20.11 -14.67
N GLY A 122 -4.54 20.62 -15.90
CA GLY A 122 -3.56 21.48 -16.56
C GLY A 122 -2.38 20.75 -17.21
N GLY A 123 -2.43 19.43 -17.31
CA GLY A 123 -1.47 18.60 -18.03
C GLY A 123 -1.81 18.41 -19.51
N ASN A 124 -0.91 17.76 -20.25
CA ASN A 124 -1.13 17.42 -21.65
C ASN A 124 -2.08 16.21 -21.77
N PRO A 125 -3.19 16.28 -22.54
CA PRO A 125 -4.08 15.15 -22.77
C PRO A 125 -3.39 13.88 -23.30
N ALA A 126 -2.27 14.04 -24.04
CA ALA A 126 -1.50 12.92 -24.57
C ALA A 126 -0.78 12.10 -23.48
N ASP A 127 -0.60 12.65 -22.28
CA ASP A 127 0.04 11.98 -21.13
C ASP A 127 -0.99 11.19 -20.27
N SER A 128 -2.15 10.87 -20.84
CA SER A 128 -3.22 10.14 -20.15
C SER A 128 -2.89 8.66 -19.99
N PHE A 129 -3.37 8.06 -18.91
CA PHE A 129 -3.25 6.63 -18.63
C PHE A 129 -4.61 5.97 -18.41
N ASP A 130 -4.76 4.72 -18.84
CA ASP A 130 -5.72 3.82 -18.19
C ASP A 130 -5.09 3.38 -16.86
N VAL A 131 -5.68 3.76 -15.74
CA VAL A 131 -5.09 3.55 -14.41
C VAL A 131 -5.70 2.32 -13.74
N ILE A 132 -4.85 1.32 -13.46
CA ILE A 132 -5.23 0.07 -12.78
C ILE A 132 -4.56 0.06 -11.41
N VAL A 133 -5.36 -0.04 -10.34
CA VAL A 133 -4.86 -0.06 -8.96
C VAL A 133 -5.41 -1.28 -8.21
N PRO A 134 -4.69 -2.42 -8.20
CA PRO A 134 -5.11 -3.59 -7.44
C PRO A 134 -4.89 -3.38 -5.94
N SER A 135 -5.73 -4.02 -5.13
CA SER A 135 -5.32 -4.44 -3.79
C SER A 135 -4.48 -5.70 -3.91
N LEU A 136 -3.26 -5.70 -3.36
CA LEU A 136 -2.41 -6.89 -3.39
C LEU A 136 -3.10 -8.08 -2.70
N PRO A 137 -2.82 -9.35 -3.08
CA PRO A 137 -3.37 -10.51 -2.39
C PRO A 137 -3.14 -10.44 -0.88
N GLY A 138 -4.19 -10.58 -0.08
CA GLY A 138 -4.16 -10.41 1.37
C GLY A 138 -4.38 -8.99 1.89
N PHE A 139 -4.52 -8.00 1.01
CA PHE A 139 -4.73 -6.60 1.38
C PHE A 139 -6.10 -6.08 0.91
N GLY A 140 -6.64 -5.09 1.65
CA GLY A 140 -7.86 -4.39 1.28
C GLY A 140 -9.02 -5.33 1.00
N PHE A 141 -9.59 -5.23 -0.20
CA PHE A 141 -10.73 -6.02 -0.65
C PHE A 141 -10.36 -7.24 -1.51
N SER A 142 -9.07 -7.54 -1.66
CA SER A 142 -8.62 -8.80 -2.26
C SER A 142 -8.68 -9.95 -1.26
N ASP A 143 -8.83 -11.17 -1.76
CA ASP A 143 -8.90 -12.35 -0.90
C ASP A 143 -7.63 -12.54 -0.08
N ARG A 144 -7.81 -13.05 1.14
CA ARG A 144 -6.71 -13.46 2.02
C ARG A 144 -6.22 -14.85 1.60
N PRO A 145 -4.90 -15.06 1.43
CA PRO A 145 -4.38 -16.38 1.08
C PRO A 145 -4.77 -17.44 2.10
N SER A 146 -5.42 -18.51 1.65
CA SER A 146 -5.82 -19.67 2.47
C SER A 146 -4.79 -20.80 2.46
N ALA A 147 -3.79 -20.71 1.59
CA ALA A 147 -2.72 -21.69 1.43
C ALA A 147 -1.34 -21.03 1.49
N ARG A 148 -0.32 -21.84 1.78
CA ARG A 148 1.09 -21.41 1.73
C ARG A 148 1.48 -20.92 0.33
N GLY A 149 2.55 -20.12 0.26
CA GLY A 149 3.13 -19.68 -1.02
C GLY A 149 2.55 -18.37 -1.59
N ALA A 150 1.94 -17.53 -0.75
CA ALA A 150 1.62 -16.15 -1.11
C ALA A 150 2.89 -15.28 -1.11
N THR A 151 3.72 -15.46 -2.13
CA THR A 151 4.99 -14.72 -2.31
C THR A 151 4.82 -13.58 -3.30
N SER A 152 5.74 -12.61 -3.30
CA SER A 152 5.77 -11.56 -4.32
C SER A 152 5.90 -12.10 -5.75
N ILE A 153 6.50 -13.28 -5.93
CA ILE A 153 6.57 -13.98 -7.23
C ILE A 153 5.17 -14.39 -7.67
N ARG A 154 4.41 -15.07 -6.79
CA ARG A 154 3.02 -15.44 -7.08
C ARG A 154 2.15 -14.21 -7.33
N THR A 155 2.34 -13.15 -6.55
CA THR A 155 1.63 -11.88 -6.77
C THR A 155 1.94 -11.28 -8.13
N ALA A 156 3.20 -11.29 -8.59
CA ALA A 156 3.57 -10.82 -9.92
C ALA A 156 2.85 -11.63 -11.01
N GLU A 157 2.81 -12.95 -10.93
CA GLU A 157 2.09 -13.80 -11.88
C GLU A 157 0.58 -13.49 -11.92
N LEU A 158 -0.07 -13.36 -10.76
CA LEU A 158 -1.50 -13.01 -10.69
C LEU A 158 -1.78 -11.66 -11.37
N LEU A 159 -0.90 -10.67 -11.16
CA LEU A 159 -1.07 -9.33 -11.72
C LEU A 159 -0.71 -9.25 -13.21
N ALA A 160 0.24 -10.06 -13.69
CA ALA A 160 0.49 -10.20 -15.13
C ALA A 160 -0.76 -10.69 -15.84
N ARG A 161 -1.41 -11.73 -15.30
CA ARG A 161 -2.65 -12.29 -15.85
C ARG A 161 -3.84 -11.35 -15.71
N LEU A 162 -3.92 -10.58 -14.62
CA LEU A 162 -4.89 -9.48 -14.51
C LEU A 162 -4.75 -8.52 -15.69
N MET A 163 -3.52 -8.09 -16.00
CA MET A 163 -3.31 -7.14 -17.09
C MET A 163 -3.56 -7.76 -18.47
N THR A 164 -3.02 -8.95 -18.75
CA THR A 164 -3.01 -9.53 -20.11
C THR A 164 -4.25 -10.38 -20.42
N GLU A 165 -4.62 -11.31 -19.53
CA GLU A 165 -5.70 -12.28 -19.76
C GLU A 165 -7.07 -11.73 -19.35
N VAL A 166 -7.13 -10.90 -18.30
CA VAL A 166 -8.39 -10.35 -17.78
C VAL A 166 -8.73 -9.02 -18.44
N LEU A 167 -7.80 -8.06 -18.45
CA LEU A 167 -8.01 -6.71 -18.97
C LEU A 167 -7.59 -6.54 -20.45
N GLY A 168 -6.85 -7.50 -21.01
CA GLY A 168 -6.46 -7.51 -22.42
C GLY A 168 -5.25 -6.62 -22.78
N TYR A 169 -4.61 -5.98 -21.81
CA TYR A 169 -3.44 -5.13 -22.02
C TYR A 169 -2.18 -5.96 -22.25
N GLN A 170 -1.82 -6.15 -23.52
CA GLN A 170 -0.59 -6.87 -23.92
C GLN A 170 0.69 -6.06 -23.68
N LYS A 171 0.57 -4.73 -23.57
CA LYS A 171 1.65 -3.80 -23.31
C LYS A 171 1.19 -2.78 -22.27
N TYR A 172 1.90 -2.67 -21.16
CA TYR A 172 1.54 -1.75 -20.08
C TYR A 172 2.78 -1.25 -19.32
N ALA A 173 2.65 -0.11 -18.67
CA ALA A 173 3.64 0.40 -17.72
C ALA A 173 3.28 -0.08 -16.32
N VAL A 174 4.28 -0.22 -15.44
CA VAL A 174 4.06 -0.56 -14.04
C VAL A 174 4.86 0.38 -13.14
N ALA A 175 4.22 0.81 -12.06
CA ALA A 175 4.84 1.62 -11.03
C ALA A 175 4.52 1.08 -9.63
N GLY A 176 5.52 1.09 -8.75
CA GLY A 176 5.34 0.59 -7.39
C GLY A 176 6.30 1.19 -6.38
N GLY A 177 5.90 1.07 -5.12
CA GLY A 177 6.70 1.36 -3.93
C GLY A 177 6.61 0.21 -2.93
N ASP A 178 7.56 0.10 -2.00
CA ASP A 178 7.60 -0.91 -0.93
C ASP A 178 7.46 -2.35 -1.50
N ILE A 179 6.54 -3.19 -1.02
CA ILE A 179 6.23 -4.51 -1.59
C ILE A 179 5.89 -4.38 -3.08
N GLY A 180 5.21 -3.30 -3.47
CA GLY A 180 4.91 -2.96 -4.86
C GLY A 180 6.16 -2.81 -5.72
N SER A 181 7.26 -2.24 -5.21
CA SER A 181 8.56 -2.17 -5.92
C SER A 181 9.10 -3.56 -6.21
N ARG A 182 9.04 -4.46 -5.22
CA ARG A 182 9.48 -5.86 -5.38
C ARG A 182 8.64 -6.58 -6.44
N VAL A 183 7.32 -6.43 -6.39
CA VAL A 183 6.42 -7.06 -7.38
C VAL A 183 6.65 -6.48 -8.78
N THR A 184 6.84 -5.17 -8.90
CA THR A 184 7.16 -4.47 -10.16
C THR A 184 8.43 -5.04 -10.81
N ARG A 185 9.50 -5.23 -10.03
CA ARG A 185 10.76 -5.83 -10.52
C ARG A 185 10.58 -7.29 -10.96
N LEU A 186 9.79 -8.06 -10.22
CA LEU A 186 9.50 -9.46 -10.56
C LEU A 186 8.65 -9.57 -11.83
N LEU A 187 7.68 -8.67 -12.03
CA LEU A 187 6.95 -8.54 -13.29
C LEU A 187 7.91 -8.25 -14.45
N ALA A 188 8.83 -7.31 -14.28
CA ALA A 188 9.80 -6.96 -15.32
C ALA A 188 10.78 -8.10 -15.63
N LEU A 189 11.11 -8.92 -14.65
CA LEU A 189 11.97 -10.08 -14.84
C LEU A 189 11.24 -11.24 -15.55
N ALA A 190 9.98 -11.50 -15.18
CA ALA A 190 9.23 -12.65 -15.66
C ALA A 190 8.47 -12.39 -16.97
N HIS A 191 7.99 -11.16 -17.19
CA HIS A 191 7.16 -10.77 -18.33
C HIS A 191 7.69 -9.48 -19.03
N PRO A 192 8.99 -9.40 -19.39
CA PRO A 192 9.58 -8.19 -19.97
C PRO A 192 8.93 -7.77 -21.29
N GLU A 193 8.43 -8.73 -22.07
CA GLU A 193 7.73 -8.49 -23.32
C GLU A 193 6.36 -7.83 -23.13
N SER A 194 5.79 -7.87 -21.92
CA SER A 194 4.50 -7.24 -21.61
C SER A 194 4.66 -5.80 -21.08
N LEU A 195 5.88 -5.38 -20.73
CA LEU A 195 6.12 -4.06 -20.15
C LEU A 195 6.68 -3.05 -21.17
N VAL A 196 6.14 -1.82 -21.14
CA VAL A 196 6.71 -0.67 -21.86
C VAL A 196 7.64 0.17 -20.99
N GLY A 197 7.55 0.01 -19.67
CA GLY A 197 8.39 0.71 -18.70
C GLY A 197 8.07 0.32 -17.26
N MET A 198 9.06 0.53 -16.39
CA MET A 198 8.95 0.34 -14.95
C MET A 198 9.37 1.63 -14.24
N HIS A 199 8.59 2.06 -13.24
CA HIS A 199 8.94 3.16 -12.36
C HIS A 199 8.91 2.70 -10.90
N LEU A 200 9.97 2.99 -10.15
CA LEU A 200 10.11 2.59 -8.75
C LEU A 200 10.21 3.83 -7.87
N THR A 201 9.41 3.93 -6.81
CA THR A 201 9.56 5.01 -5.81
C THR A 201 10.65 4.71 -4.79
N ASP A 202 11.05 3.44 -4.69
CA ASP A 202 12.14 2.96 -3.85
C ASP A 202 12.77 1.71 -4.48
N ILE A 203 14.04 1.44 -4.17
CA ILE A 203 14.83 0.37 -4.81
C ILE A 203 15.19 -0.79 -3.86
N GLY A 204 14.56 -0.83 -2.69
CA GLY A 204 14.82 -1.80 -1.61
C GLY A 204 16.13 -1.51 -0.85
N PHE A 205 16.38 -2.26 0.22
CA PHE A 205 17.62 -2.11 1.02
C PHE A 205 18.84 -2.67 0.26
N PRO A 206 20.04 -2.10 0.43
CA PRO A 206 21.28 -2.58 -0.20
C PRO A 206 21.57 -4.07 0.03
N GLY A 207 21.15 -4.65 1.17
CA GLY A 207 21.27 -6.09 1.45
C GLY A 207 20.39 -6.99 0.56
N GLU A 208 19.37 -6.42 -0.10
CA GLU A 208 18.56 -7.10 -1.12
C GLU A 208 19.13 -6.91 -2.54
N ILE A 209 20.17 -6.08 -2.70
CA ILE A 209 20.81 -5.84 -3.99
C ILE A 209 21.94 -6.86 -4.15
N ALA A 210 21.76 -7.81 -5.07
CA ALA A 210 22.75 -8.84 -5.40
C ALA A 210 24.12 -8.28 -5.84
N PHE A 211 24.14 -7.01 -6.23
CA PHE A 211 25.33 -6.24 -6.59
C PHE A 211 25.38 -4.98 -5.72
N PRO A 212 25.99 -5.03 -4.52
CA PRO A 212 26.13 -3.84 -3.71
C PRO A 212 26.84 -2.75 -4.52
N PRO A 213 26.40 -1.49 -4.43
CA PRO A 213 27.02 -0.40 -5.17
C PRO A 213 28.50 -0.28 -4.80
N ASP A 214 29.32 0.20 -5.74
CA ASP A 214 30.70 0.56 -5.43
C ASP A 214 30.71 1.76 -4.48
N VAL A 215 30.98 1.49 -3.21
CA VAL A 215 31.07 2.48 -2.12
C VAL A 215 32.52 2.83 -1.79
N SER A 216 33.46 2.64 -2.73
CA SER A 216 34.87 2.94 -2.49
C SER A 216 35.19 4.43 -2.40
N ASN A 217 34.37 5.30 -3.00
CA ASN A 217 34.54 6.76 -2.95
C ASN A 217 33.19 7.51 -2.98
N PRO A 218 32.33 7.35 -1.95
CA PRO A 218 31.04 8.02 -1.91
C PRO A 218 31.22 9.52 -1.67
N SER A 219 30.33 10.33 -2.27
CA SER A 219 30.15 11.71 -1.85
C SER A 219 29.69 11.78 -0.38
N ALA A 220 29.80 12.96 0.24
CA ALA A 220 29.33 13.15 1.62
C ALA A 220 27.83 12.80 1.78
N THR A 221 27.01 13.15 0.79
CA THR A 221 25.57 12.81 0.77
C THR A 221 25.35 11.31 0.68
N GLU A 222 26.08 10.60 -0.19
CA GLU A 222 25.98 9.15 -0.30
C GLU A 222 26.48 8.45 0.96
N GLN A 223 27.54 8.97 1.59
CA GLN A 223 28.03 8.44 2.86
C GLN A 223 27.00 8.59 3.98
N GLN A 224 26.31 9.73 4.06
CA GLN A 224 25.22 9.94 4.99
C GLN A 224 24.06 8.97 4.73
N PHE A 225 23.64 8.82 3.47
CA PHE A 225 22.59 7.88 3.08
C PHE A 225 22.95 6.43 3.46
N LEU A 226 24.16 5.97 3.15
CA LEU A 226 24.65 4.65 3.51
C LEU A 226 24.66 4.43 5.03
N GLY A 227 25.04 5.45 5.80
CA GLY A 227 24.98 5.43 7.26
C GLY A 227 23.56 5.25 7.78
N SER A 228 22.60 6.02 7.26
CA SER A 228 21.19 5.90 7.61
C SER A 228 20.64 4.51 7.30
N VAL A 229 20.97 3.97 6.13
CA VAL A 229 20.51 2.64 5.70
C VAL A 229 21.09 1.52 6.56
N ALA A 230 22.36 1.62 6.97
CA ALA A 230 23.00 0.62 7.83
C ALA A 230 22.35 0.54 9.23
N GLY A 231 21.90 1.67 9.77
CA GLY A 231 21.21 1.75 11.07
C GLY A 231 19.72 1.42 11.01
N TRP A 232 19.08 1.60 9.84
CA TRP A 232 17.62 1.52 9.70
C TRP A 232 17.03 0.22 10.24
N PHE A 233 17.63 -0.94 9.91
CA PHE A 233 17.10 -2.23 10.38
C PHE A 233 17.06 -2.37 11.91
N PHE A 234 18.03 -1.78 12.61
CA PHE A 234 18.06 -1.83 14.08
C PHE A 234 17.03 -0.91 14.74
N GLN A 235 16.63 0.16 14.04
CA GLN A 235 15.67 1.14 14.54
C GLN A 235 14.23 0.77 14.12
N GLU A 236 14.05 0.39 12.86
CA GLU A 236 12.74 0.24 12.21
C GLU A 236 12.36 -1.22 11.95
N GLY A 237 13.32 -2.15 11.96
CA GLY A 237 13.13 -3.54 11.51
C GLY A 237 12.27 -4.42 12.42
N GLY A 238 11.81 -3.93 13.58
CA GLY A 238 11.00 -4.71 14.51
C GLY A 238 9.73 -5.27 13.87
N TYR A 239 9.01 -4.44 13.11
CA TYR A 239 7.75 -4.83 12.46
C TYR A 239 7.96 -5.95 11.44
N ILE A 240 9.00 -5.86 10.61
CA ILE A 240 9.23 -6.82 9.53
C ILE A 240 9.68 -8.15 10.12
N MET A 241 10.50 -8.14 11.17
CA MET A 241 10.95 -9.36 11.84
C MET A 241 9.78 -10.15 12.44
N ILE A 242 8.84 -9.50 13.14
CA ILE A 242 7.68 -10.21 13.70
C ILE A 242 6.73 -10.70 12.61
N GLN A 243 6.47 -9.89 11.57
CA GLN A 243 5.58 -10.27 10.46
C GLN A 243 6.17 -11.37 9.57
N SER A 244 7.49 -11.40 9.37
CA SER A 244 8.16 -12.43 8.56
C SER A 244 8.31 -13.77 9.29
N THR A 245 8.26 -13.80 10.63
CA THR A 245 8.51 -15.03 11.40
C THR A 245 7.29 -15.59 12.11
N ARG A 246 6.42 -14.75 12.66
CA ARG A 246 5.23 -15.14 13.43
C ARG A 246 4.00 -14.29 13.04
N PRO A 247 3.63 -14.22 11.74
CA PRO A 247 2.52 -13.38 11.27
C PRO A 247 1.18 -13.71 11.93
N GLN A 248 0.92 -14.99 12.20
CA GLN A 248 -0.30 -15.40 12.91
C GLN A 248 -0.32 -14.96 14.38
N THR A 249 0.84 -14.82 15.03
CA THR A 249 0.88 -14.38 16.43
C THR A 249 0.56 -12.91 16.55
N ILE A 250 1.14 -12.07 15.70
CA ILE A 250 0.87 -10.61 15.70
C ILE A 250 -0.52 -10.29 15.13
N SER A 251 -1.12 -11.18 14.33
CA SER A 251 -2.47 -10.94 13.81
C SER A 251 -3.55 -10.94 14.89
N TYR A 252 -3.44 -11.75 15.95
CA TYR A 252 -4.45 -11.76 17.03
C TYR A 252 -4.63 -10.38 17.69
N PRO A 253 -3.59 -9.71 18.23
CA PRO A 253 -3.76 -8.40 18.84
C PRO A 253 -4.14 -7.31 17.82
N LEU A 254 -3.59 -7.34 16.60
CA LEU A 254 -3.90 -6.34 15.57
C LEU A 254 -5.32 -6.50 15.00
N ASN A 255 -5.88 -7.72 14.98
CA ASN A 255 -7.23 -7.97 14.50
C ASN A 255 -8.29 -7.69 15.58
N ASP A 256 -7.96 -7.85 16.86
CA ASP A 256 -8.91 -7.64 17.95
C ASP A 256 -8.99 -6.16 18.39
N SER A 257 -7.87 -5.45 18.38
CA SER A 257 -7.79 -4.07 18.89
C SER A 257 -7.66 -3.05 17.76
N PRO A 258 -8.69 -2.23 17.46
CA PRO A 258 -8.57 -1.18 16.46
C PRO A 258 -7.54 -0.12 16.85
N VAL A 259 -7.40 0.20 18.14
CA VAL A 259 -6.35 1.12 18.63
C VAL A 259 -4.97 0.49 18.52
N GLY A 260 -4.85 -0.82 18.78
CA GLY A 260 -3.61 -1.56 18.56
C GLY A 260 -3.17 -1.52 17.11
N LEU A 261 -4.11 -1.72 16.17
CA LEU A 261 -3.85 -1.57 14.74
C LEU A 261 -3.49 -0.12 14.37
N ALA A 262 -4.26 0.87 14.84
CA ALA A 262 -3.99 2.27 14.54
C ALA A 262 -2.59 2.70 15.01
N GLY A 263 -2.20 2.33 16.23
CA GLY A 263 -0.85 2.57 16.74
C GLY A 263 0.22 1.93 15.87
N TRP A 264 0.04 0.66 15.50
CA TRP A 264 0.96 -0.09 14.65
C TRP A 264 1.18 0.56 13.27
N LEU A 265 0.13 1.12 12.67
CA LEU A 265 0.22 1.74 11.35
C LEU A 265 0.72 3.19 11.43
N VAL A 266 0.17 4.01 12.34
CA VAL A 266 0.44 5.46 12.37
C VAL A 266 1.89 5.79 12.72
N GLU A 267 2.55 4.92 13.48
CA GLU A 267 3.99 5.04 13.74
C GLU A 267 4.79 5.03 12.43
N LYS A 268 4.42 4.20 11.46
CA LYS A 268 5.07 4.17 10.15
C LYS A 268 4.70 5.35 9.27
N PHE A 269 3.45 5.82 9.31
CA PHE A 269 3.08 7.07 8.63
C PHE A 269 3.90 8.25 9.16
N ARG A 270 4.14 8.31 10.47
CA ARG A 270 5.02 9.32 11.08
C ARG A 270 6.49 9.15 10.67
N ALA A 271 7.03 7.94 10.82
CA ALA A 271 8.45 7.68 10.63
C ALA A 271 8.88 7.75 9.16
N TRP A 272 8.00 7.38 8.22
CA TRP A 272 8.36 7.21 6.81
C TRP A 272 7.75 8.28 5.89
N SER A 273 7.02 9.26 6.44
CA SER A 273 6.54 10.41 5.66
C SER A 273 7.30 11.68 6.04
N ASP A 274 7.42 12.60 5.08
CA ASP A 274 7.95 13.95 5.32
C ASP A 274 6.88 14.83 5.99
N CYS A 275 6.52 14.46 7.21
CA CYS A 275 5.44 15.06 7.98
C CYS A 275 5.92 16.13 8.97
N GLY A 276 7.24 16.31 9.13
CA GLY A 276 7.79 17.23 10.14
C GLY A 276 7.40 16.89 11.59
N GLY A 277 6.87 15.69 11.83
CA GLY A 277 6.32 15.25 13.13
C GLY A 277 4.82 15.49 13.30
N ASP A 278 4.14 16.10 12.32
CA ASP A 278 2.69 16.35 12.31
C ASP A 278 1.99 15.42 11.31
N VAL A 279 1.30 14.41 11.84
CA VAL A 279 0.77 13.25 11.08
C VAL A 279 -0.74 13.33 10.93
#